data_AF-A0A1S3H4I1-F1
#
_entry.id   AF-A0A1S3H4I1-F1
#
_cell.length_a   1.000
_cell.length_b   1.000
_cell.length_c   1.000
_cell.angle_alpha   90.00
_cell.angle_beta   90.00
_cell.angle_gamma   90.00
#
_symmetry.space_group_name_H-M   'P 1'
#
loop_
_entity.id
_entity.type
_entity.pdbx_description
1 polymer ?
#
loop_
_entity_poly.entity_id
_entity_poly.type
_entity_poly.pdbx_seq_one_letter_code
_entity_poly.pdbx_strand_id
1 'polypeptide(L)'
;MRMQNSSASSIITALIVMVAAVVTGILGIACRQVSCVTVTGIMYAIAAVFICLALAVYHAKLNNENPPSCSDVTQTISADICSARHVTHSWSIILAWISFTFNILASGWWLYLSRVIRMELMKTVNM
;
A
#
# COMPACT_ATOMS: atom_id res chain seq x y z
N MET A 1 -11.58 -19.31 7.29
CA MET A 1 -10.09 -19.20 7.21
C MET A 1 -9.52 -18.69 5.88
N ARG A 2 -10.22 -18.76 4.73
CA ARG A 2 -9.64 -18.35 3.42
C ARG A 2 -9.36 -16.84 3.24
N MET A 3 -10.02 -15.96 4.01
CA MET A 3 -9.91 -14.51 3.79
C MET A 3 -8.60 -13.87 4.31
N GLN A 4 -7.95 -14.43 5.34
CA GLN A 4 -6.69 -13.85 5.85
C GLN A 4 -5.50 -14.12 4.91
N ASN A 5 -5.49 -15.27 4.24
CA ASN A 5 -4.45 -15.59 3.27
C ASN A 5 -4.42 -14.59 2.10
N SER A 6 -5.58 -14.03 1.73
CA SER A 6 -5.69 -13.08 0.62
C SER A 6 -5.26 -11.66 0.98
N SER A 7 -5.45 -11.21 2.24
CA SER A 7 -5.00 -9.88 2.68
C SER A 7 -3.51 -9.84 3.01
N ALA A 8 -2.94 -10.97 3.45
CA ALA A 8 -1.50 -11.05 3.72
C ALA A 8 -0.68 -11.00 2.42
N SER A 9 -1.13 -11.68 1.36
CA SER A 9 -0.42 -11.70 0.08
C SER A 9 -0.36 -10.32 -0.59
N SER A 10 -1.42 -9.50 -0.50
CA SER A 10 -1.45 -8.17 -1.12
C SER A 10 -0.46 -7.17 -0.49
N ILE A 11 -0.24 -7.26 0.82
CA ILE A 11 0.75 -6.43 1.52
C ILE A 11 2.17 -6.87 1.12
N ILE A 12 2.42 -8.17 1.06
CA ILE A 12 3.72 -8.71 0.65
C ILE A 12 4.06 -8.27 -0.78
N THR A 13 3.10 -8.36 -1.71
CA THR A 13 3.31 -7.87 -3.08
C THR A 13 3.55 -6.37 -3.13
N ALA A 14 2.86 -5.57 -2.30
CA ALA A 14 3.10 -4.13 -2.23
C ALA A 14 4.53 -3.79 -1.76
N LEU A 15 5.05 -4.52 -0.78
CA LEU A 15 6.43 -4.35 -0.30
C LEU A 15 7.45 -4.70 -1.38
N ILE A 16 7.25 -5.80 -2.11
CA ILE A 16 8.14 -6.21 -3.20
C ILE A 16 8.14 -5.16 -4.32
N VAL A 17 6.96 -4.66 -4.70
CA VAL A 17 6.83 -3.60 -5.72
C VAL A 17 7.52 -2.32 -5.26
N MET A 18 7.43 -1.96 -3.98
CA MET A 18 8.12 -0.78 -3.43
C MET A 18 9.64 -0.91 -3.52
N VAL A 19 10.19 -2.08 -3.16
CA VAL A 19 11.64 -2.33 -3.27
C VAL A 19 12.09 -2.30 -4.74
N ALA A 20 11.33 -2.93 -5.64
CA ALA A 20 11.59 -2.89 -7.08
C ALA A 20 11.51 -1.46 -7.64
N ALA A 21 10.58 -0.64 -7.15
CA ALA A 21 10.44 0.77 -7.52
C ALA A 21 11.68 1.59 -7.11
N VAL A 22 12.26 1.32 -5.93
CA VAL A 22 13.51 1.98 -5.50
C VAL A 22 14.66 1.63 -6.44
N VAL A 23 14.85 0.34 -6.75
CA VAL A 23 15.92 -0.12 -7.65
C VAL A 23 15.77 0.50 -9.05
N THR A 24 14.56 0.44 -9.62
CA THR A 24 14.28 1.02 -10.95
C THR A 24 14.39 2.55 -10.94
N GLY A 25 14.04 3.22 -9.84
CA GLY A 25 14.17 4.66 -9.68
C GLY A 25 15.62 5.13 -9.66
N ILE A 26 16.49 4.42 -8.91
CA ILE A 26 17.93 4.72 -8.86
C ILE A 26 18.55 4.55 -10.26
N LEU A 27 18.26 3.43 -10.93
CA LEU A 27 18.73 3.19 -12.30
C LEU A 27 18.17 4.21 -13.30
N GLY A 28 16.90 4.61 -13.15
CA GLY A 28 16.26 5.60 -14.01
C GLY A 28 16.91 6.98 -13.92
N ILE A 29 17.34 7.39 -12.72
CA ILE A 29 18.11 8.63 -12.52
C ILE A 29 19.52 8.46 -13.11
N ALA A 30 20.21 7.37 -12.81
CA ALA A 30 21.59 7.14 -13.25
C ALA A 30 21.74 7.09 -14.78
N CYS A 31 20.81 6.43 -15.48
CA CYS A 31 20.83 6.32 -16.94
C CYS A 31 20.12 7.47 -17.66
N ARG A 32 19.52 8.43 -16.92
CA ARG A 32 18.73 9.57 -17.44
C ARG A 32 17.66 9.14 -18.47
N GLN A 33 17.15 7.90 -18.35
CA GLN A 33 16.15 7.35 -19.26
C GLN A 33 14.74 7.69 -18.78
N VAL A 34 14.03 8.46 -19.59
CA VAL A 34 12.65 8.91 -19.31
C VAL A 34 11.71 7.73 -19.03
N SER A 35 11.88 6.62 -19.75
CA SER A 35 11.00 5.44 -19.65
C SER A 35 11.10 4.76 -18.27
N CYS A 36 12.31 4.62 -17.72
CA CYS A 36 12.51 4.00 -16.40
C CYS A 36 11.86 4.82 -15.28
N VAL A 37 12.01 6.14 -15.32
CA VAL A 37 11.45 7.07 -14.33
C VAL A 37 9.91 7.02 -14.33
N THR A 38 9.29 6.91 -15.51
CA THR A 38 7.83 6.75 -15.60
C THR A 38 7.33 5.41 -15.06
N VAL A 39 8.06 4.32 -15.30
CA VAL A 39 7.71 2.99 -14.78
C VAL A 39 7.78 2.97 -13.26
N THR A 40 8.79 3.61 -12.66
CA THR A 40 8.91 3.77 -11.21
C THR A 40 7.69 4.48 -10.62
N GLY A 41 7.23 5.58 -11.24
CA GLY A 41 6.02 6.28 -10.79
C GLY A 41 4.76 5.41 -10.81
N ILE A 42 4.60 4.56 -11.83
CA ILE A 42 3.50 3.61 -11.95
C ILE A 42 3.60 2.51 -10.89
N MET A 43 4.81 1.99 -10.62
CA MET A 43 5.04 0.98 -9.57
C MET A 43 4.60 1.49 -8.19
N TYR A 44 4.91 2.73 -7.83
CA TYR A 44 4.43 3.36 -6.59
C TYR A 44 2.90 3.50 -6.56
N ALA A 45 2.26 3.84 -7.69
CA ALA A 45 0.80 3.89 -7.78
C ALA A 45 0.14 2.51 -7.60
N ILE A 46 0.70 1.48 -8.22
CA ILE A 46 0.24 0.10 -8.07
C ILE A 46 0.38 -0.36 -6.60
N ALA A 47 1.51 -0.07 -5.96
CA ALA A 47 1.72 -0.37 -4.55
C ALA A 47 0.69 0.33 -3.65
N ALA A 48 0.34 1.59 -3.93
CA ALA A 48 -0.72 2.31 -3.21
C ALA A 48 -2.08 1.59 -3.33
N VAL A 49 -2.44 1.10 -4.52
CA VAL A 49 -3.69 0.35 -4.73
C VAL A 49 -3.71 -0.94 -3.90
N PHE A 50 -2.62 -1.70 -3.87
CA PHE A 50 -2.53 -2.91 -3.04
C PHE A 50 -2.69 -2.62 -1.55
N ILE A 51 -2.08 -1.54 -1.05
CA ILE A 51 -2.23 -1.09 0.35
C ILE A 51 -3.68 -0.68 0.62
N CYS A 52 -4.32 0.04 -0.31
CA CYS A 52 -5.70 0.46 -0.20
C CYS A 52 -6.67 -0.72 -0.11
N LEU A 53 -6.45 -1.76 -0.94
CA LEU A 53 -7.24 -3.00 -0.90
C LEU A 53 -7.04 -3.75 0.42
N ALA A 54 -5.81 -3.85 0.92
CA ALA A 54 -5.54 -4.45 2.23
C ALA A 54 -6.26 -3.70 3.36
N LEU A 55 -6.27 -2.38 3.30
CA LEU A 55 -6.96 -1.52 4.26
C LEU A 55 -8.49 -1.69 4.20
N ALA A 56 -9.06 -1.80 2.99
CA ALA A 56 -10.48 -2.05 2.79
C ALA A 56 -10.92 -3.40 3.37
N VAL A 57 -10.13 -4.46 3.15
CA VAL A 57 -10.39 -5.79 3.76
C VAL A 57 -10.30 -5.71 5.28
N TYR A 58 -9.35 -4.94 5.81
CA TYR A 58 -9.22 -4.72 7.25
C TYR A 58 -10.45 -4.01 7.84
N HIS A 59 -10.91 -2.91 7.22
CA HIS A 59 -12.13 -2.21 7.64
C HIS A 59 -13.38 -3.09 7.51
N ALA A 60 -13.47 -3.91 6.46
CA ALA A 60 -14.57 -4.86 6.29
C ALA A 60 -14.59 -5.90 7.42
N LYS A 61 -13.44 -6.39 7.88
CA LYS A 61 -13.37 -7.28 9.05
C LYS A 61 -13.85 -6.60 10.31
N LEU A 62 -13.39 -5.38 10.56
CA LEU A 62 -13.83 -4.59 11.72
C LEU A 62 -15.33 -4.30 11.71
N ASN A 63 -15.92 -4.06 10.53
CA ASN A 63 -17.36 -3.85 10.39
C ASN A 63 -18.17 -5.15 10.56
N ASN A 64 -17.64 -6.29 10.10
CA ASN A 64 -18.27 -7.61 10.29
C ASN A 64 -18.13 -8.15 11.72
N GLU A 65 -17.13 -7.71 12.48
CA GLU A 65 -17.02 -7.98 13.93
C GLU A 65 -17.92 -7.05 14.79
N ASN A 66 -18.55 -6.03 14.18
CA ASN A 66 -19.55 -5.16 14.81
C ASN A 66 -21.00 -5.65 14.53
N PRO A 67 -21.33 -6.87 14.97
CA PRO A 67 -22.50 -7.02 15.83
C PRO A 67 -22.07 -7.56 17.21
N PRO A 68 -22.58 -7.00 18.32
CA PRO A 68 -22.33 -7.50 19.67
C PRO A 68 -23.11 -8.80 19.96
N SER A 69 -22.98 -9.79 19.09
CA SER A 69 -23.70 -11.05 19.21
C SER A 69 -22.73 -12.16 19.55
N CYS A 70 -22.52 -12.37 20.85
CA CYS A 70 -21.86 -13.56 21.42
C CYS A 70 -22.74 -14.82 21.22
N SER A 71 -23.24 -15.08 20.01
CA SER A 71 -24.28 -16.10 19.78
C SER A 71 -23.96 -17.12 18.69
N ASP A 72 -22.75 -17.15 18.16
CA ASP A 72 -22.45 -17.99 16.99
C ASP A 72 -21.34 -19.02 17.22
N VAL A 73 -21.31 -19.64 18.40
CA VAL A 73 -20.79 -20.99 18.58
C VAL A 73 -21.60 -21.64 19.70
N THR A 74 -21.95 -22.90 19.51
CA THR A 74 -22.69 -23.85 20.35
C THR A 74 -22.11 -24.09 21.76
N GLN A 75 -21.57 -23.07 22.42
CA GLN A 75 -21.08 -23.08 23.79
C GLN A 75 -21.38 -21.73 24.45
N THR A 76 -22.17 -21.79 25.52
CA THR A 76 -22.48 -20.70 26.45
C THR A 76 -21.18 -20.27 27.15
N ILE A 77 -20.35 -19.50 26.47
CA ILE A 77 -19.13 -18.93 27.04
C ILE A 77 -19.54 -17.65 27.76
N SER A 78 -19.28 -17.62 29.07
CA SER A 78 -19.66 -16.52 29.97
C SER A 78 -19.14 -15.17 29.46
N ALA A 79 -20.00 -14.15 29.49
CA ALA A 79 -19.77 -12.82 28.91
C ALA A 79 -18.49 -12.11 29.42
N ASP A 80 -17.96 -12.51 30.58
CA ASP A 80 -16.70 -12.02 31.14
C ASP A 80 -15.46 -12.32 30.26
N ILE A 81 -15.45 -13.46 29.55
CA ILE A 81 -14.29 -13.85 28.73
C ILE A 81 -14.26 -13.06 27.41
N CYS A 82 -15.40 -12.53 26.97
CA CYS A 82 -15.46 -11.70 25.75
C CYS A 82 -14.76 -10.35 25.93
N SER A 83 -14.71 -9.82 27.16
CA SER A 83 -14.02 -8.56 27.47
C SER A 83 -12.49 -8.69 27.50
N ALA A 84 -11.93 -9.90 27.42
CA ALA A 84 -10.49 -10.13 27.50
C ALA A 84 -9.75 -9.97 26.15
N ARG A 85 -10.47 -9.93 25.02
CA ARG A 85 -9.86 -9.78 23.69
C ARG A 85 -9.71 -8.31 23.30
N HIS A 86 -8.89 -7.58 24.04
CA HIS A 86 -8.44 -6.24 23.64
C HIS A 86 -7.40 -6.36 22.50
N VAL A 87 -7.86 -6.44 21.26
CA VAL A 87 -6.97 -6.29 20.09
C VAL A 87 -6.57 -4.82 20.01
N THR A 88 -5.45 -4.45 20.62
CA THR A 88 -4.85 -3.12 20.49
C THR A 88 -4.37 -2.92 19.05
N HIS A 89 -5.18 -2.23 18.26
CA HIS A 89 -5.06 -2.16 16.81
C HIS A 89 -4.67 -0.76 16.30
N SER A 90 -3.73 -0.10 16.96
CA SER A 90 -3.42 1.30 16.61
C SER A 90 -2.18 1.46 15.72
N TRP A 91 -1.12 0.69 15.92
CA TRP A 91 0.15 0.95 15.22
C TRP A 91 0.13 0.57 13.74
N SER A 92 -0.31 -0.64 13.40
CA SER A 92 -0.25 -1.12 12.01
C SER A 92 -1.19 -0.38 11.07
N ILE A 93 -2.34 0.10 11.57
CA ILE A 93 -3.29 0.85 10.76
C ILE A 93 -2.74 2.25 10.41
N ILE A 94 -2.10 2.91 11.37
CA ILE A 94 -1.46 4.21 11.16
C ILE A 94 -0.30 4.05 10.16
N LEU A 95 0.53 3.01 10.31
CA LEU A 95 1.61 2.71 9.36
C LEU A 95 1.09 2.46 7.93
N ALA A 96 -0.07 1.81 7.78
CA ALA A 96 -0.66 1.55 6.47
C ALA A 96 -1.13 2.85 5.80
N TRP A 97 -1.76 3.76 6.54
CA TRP A 97 -2.15 5.09 6.05
C TRP A 97 -0.93 5.96 5.69
N ILE A 98 0.13 5.94 6.50
CA ILE A 98 1.38 6.64 6.20
C ILE A 98 2.00 6.08 4.92
N SER A 99 2.05 4.76 4.77
CA SER A 99 2.60 4.11 3.57
C SER A 99 1.79 4.43 2.32
N PHE A 100 0.46 4.49 2.44
CA PHE A 100 -0.43 4.87 1.34
C PHE A 100 -0.20 6.31 0.89
N THR A 101 -0.19 7.26 1.83
CA THR A 101 0.05 8.69 1.53
C THR A 101 1.45 8.92 0.95
N PHE A 102 2.46 8.26 1.50
CA PHE A 102 3.83 8.30 0.99
C PHE A 102 3.94 7.78 -0.44
N ASN A 103 3.30 6.65 -0.77
CA ASN A 103 3.31 6.10 -2.13
C ASN A 103 2.63 7.03 -3.15
N ILE A 104 1.53 7.70 -2.78
CA ILE A 104 0.86 8.66 -3.66
C ILE A 104 1.75 9.87 -3.91
N LEU A 105 2.34 10.44 -2.85
CA LEU A 105 3.26 11.57 -2.97
C LEU A 105 4.49 11.21 -3.80
N ALA A 106 5.08 10.04 -3.56
CA ALA A 106 6.21 9.53 -4.34
C ALA A 106 5.82 9.36 -5.82
N SER A 107 4.66 8.77 -6.12
CA SER A 107 4.19 8.62 -7.49
C SER A 107 4.04 9.97 -8.20
N GLY A 108 3.40 10.96 -7.55
CA GLY A 108 3.29 12.32 -8.08
C GLY A 108 4.65 12.98 -8.31
N TRP A 109 5.57 12.83 -7.36
CA TRP A 109 6.95 13.34 -7.46
C TRP A 109 7.70 12.73 -8.65
N TRP A 110 7.63 11.40 -8.84
CA TRP A 110 8.27 10.71 -9.95
C TRP A 110 7.68 11.09 -11.31
N LEU A 111 6.36 11.26 -11.39
CA LEU A 111 5.70 11.72 -12.62
C LEU A 111 6.11 13.17 -12.95
N TYR A 112 6.21 14.05 -11.96
CA TYR A 112 6.73 15.40 -12.14
C TYR A 112 8.17 15.37 -12.66
N LEU A 113 9.05 14.58 -12.02
CA LEU A 113 10.43 14.41 -12.44
C LEU A 113 10.54 13.92 -13.89
N SER A 114 9.67 12.99 -14.30
CA SER A 114 9.63 12.48 -15.68
C SER A 114 9.33 13.58 -16.70
N ARG A 115 8.51 14.57 -16.34
CA ARG A 115 8.22 15.73 -17.21
C ARG A 115 9.42 16.66 -17.30
N VAL A 116 10.08 16.94 -16.18
CA VAL A 116 11.30 17.77 -16.15
C VAL A 116 12.39 17.15 -17.04
N ILE A 117 12.67 15.86 -16.90
CA ILE A 117 13.70 15.20 -17.70
C ILE A 117 13.36 15.24 -19.20
N ARG A 118 12.09 15.07 -19.58
CA ARG A 118 11.65 15.20 -20.99
C ARG A 118 11.88 16.62 -21.52
N MET A 119 11.59 17.65 -20.72
CA MET A 119 11.80 19.04 -21.12
C MET A 119 13.28 19.34 -21.34
N GLU A 120 14.14 18.85 -20.45
CA GLU A 120 15.60 19.02 -20.60
C GLU A 120 16.13 18.31 -21.84
N LEU A 121 15.63 17.11 -22.15
CA LEU A 121 16.02 16.37 -23.36
C LEU A 121 15.63 17.12 -24.66
N MET A 122 14.44 17.71 -24.72
CA MET A 122 13.98 18.45 -25.90
C MET A 122 14.79 19.73 -26.17
N LYS A 123 15.28 20.41 -25.12
CA LYS A 123 16.13 21.59 -25.28
C LYS A 123 17.47 21.26 -25.94
N THR A 124 18.06 20.10 -25.61
CA THR A 124 19.36 19.67 -26.16
C THR A 124 19.30 19.29 -27.65
N VAL A 125 18.14 18.88 -28.16
CA VAL A 125 18.00 18.48 -29.58
C VAL A 125 17.83 19.69 -30.52
N ASN A 126 17.38 20.84 -30.00
CA ASN A 126 17.14 22.05 -30.79
C ASN A 126 18.33 23.04 -30.83
N MET A 127 19.49 22.65 -30.30
CA MET A 127 20.77 23.39 -30.38
C MET A 127 21.75 22.61 -31.24
#